data_AF-A0A1E7IKH5-F1
#
_entry.id   AF-A0A1E7IKH5-F1
#
_cell.length_a   1.000
_cell.length_b   1.000
_cell.length_c   1.000
_cell.angle_alpha   90.00
_cell.angle_beta   90.00
_cell.angle_gamma   90.00
#
_symmetry.space_group_name_H-M   'P 1'
#
loop_
_entity.id
_entity.type
_entity.pdbx_description
1 polymer ?
#
loop_
_entity_poly.entity_id
_entity_poly.type
_entity_poly.pdbx_seq_one_letter_code
_entity_poly.pdbx_strand_id
1 'polypeptide(L)'
;MKRLILLGCAVLLVLASTNVMAVSKGNTLSFDKSKMGAVTFDGTRHNEIATKGCRECHNPDLFPKMKQGTVAIAMANIYAGKQCGFCHNGGRAFAAKGNCKRCHKR
;
A
#
# COMPACT_ATOMS: atom_id res chain seq x y z
N MET A 1 -16.04 -55.30 -15.49
CA MET A 1 -16.77 -55.25 -14.20
C MET A 1 -15.81 -54.77 -13.13
N LYS A 2 -15.81 -53.45 -12.89
CA LYS A 2 -16.11 -52.81 -11.60
C LYS A 2 -15.09 -53.08 -10.47
N ARG A 3 -14.36 -51.99 -10.19
CA ARG A 3 -13.81 -51.53 -8.90
C ARG A 3 -12.50 -52.18 -8.45
N LEU A 4 -11.42 -51.39 -8.54
CA LEU A 4 -10.53 -51.15 -7.40
C LEU A 4 -9.87 -49.77 -7.59
N ILE A 5 -10.58 -48.81 -7.02
CA ILE A 5 -10.16 -47.52 -6.43
C ILE A 5 -8.65 -47.30 -6.51
N LEU A 6 -8.22 -46.50 -7.49
CA LEU A 6 -6.87 -45.95 -7.55
C LEU A 6 -6.73 -44.90 -6.44
N LEU A 7 -5.77 -45.18 -5.56
CA LEU A 7 -5.12 -44.22 -4.67
C LEU A 7 -4.76 -42.94 -5.42
N GLY A 8 -4.81 -41.80 -4.72
CA GLY A 8 -3.94 -40.70 -5.11
C GLY A 8 -4.45 -39.33 -4.71
N CYS A 9 -4.02 -38.89 -3.53
CA CYS A 9 -3.61 -37.53 -3.27
C CYS A 9 -4.61 -36.39 -3.57
N ALA A 10 -5.15 -35.86 -2.46
CA ALA A 10 -4.99 -34.45 -2.17
C ALA A 10 -5.45 -33.47 -3.26
N VAL A 11 -6.76 -33.41 -3.50
CA VAL A 11 -7.39 -32.19 -4.05
C VAL A 11 -8.16 -31.48 -2.95
N LEU A 12 -7.50 -31.28 -1.82
CA LEU A 12 -7.73 -30.11 -0.98
C LEU A 12 -6.74 -29.05 -1.46
N LEU A 13 -6.97 -28.52 -2.67
CA LEU A 13 -6.46 -27.20 -3.02
C LEU A 13 -7.20 -26.23 -2.10
N VAL A 14 -6.68 -26.10 -0.88
CA VAL A 14 -6.93 -24.93 -0.05
C VAL A 14 -6.43 -23.78 -0.89
N LEU A 15 -7.36 -23.05 -1.50
CA LEU A 15 -7.11 -21.73 -2.04
C LEU A 15 -6.53 -20.93 -0.89
N ALA A 16 -5.20 -20.89 -0.80
CA ALA A 16 -4.51 -19.91 0.00
C ALA A 16 -4.78 -18.57 -0.68
N SER A 17 -5.98 -18.04 -0.46
CA SER A 17 -6.33 -16.66 -0.70
C SER A 17 -5.34 -15.86 0.11
N THR A 18 -4.27 -15.42 -0.55
CA THR A 18 -3.34 -14.45 0.00
C THR A 18 -4.14 -13.16 0.12
N ASN A 19 -4.82 -13.03 1.26
CA ASN A 19 -5.42 -11.78 1.68
C ASN A 19 -4.25 -10.82 1.88
N VAL A 20 -3.89 -10.10 0.82
CA VAL A 20 -2.90 -9.04 0.87
C VAL A 20 -3.47 -7.99 1.81
N MET A 21 -2.95 -7.96 3.04
CA MET A 21 -3.34 -7.02 4.06
C MET A 21 -2.99 -5.61 3.57
N ALA A 22 -3.99 -4.73 3.53
CA ALA A 22 -3.74 -3.30 3.50
C ALA A 22 -2.88 -2.90 4.71
N VAL A 23 -2.16 -1.79 4.62
CA VAL A 23 -1.32 -1.32 5.74
C VAL A 23 -2.21 -0.73 6.83
N SER A 24 -2.75 -1.61 7.67
CA SER A 24 -3.65 -1.25 8.77
C SER A 24 -2.91 -0.61 9.93
N LYS A 25 -3.65 -0.14 10.94
CA LYS A 25 -3.07 0.26 12.23
C LYS A 25 -2.14 -0.85 12.77
N GLY A 26 -0.98 -0.45 13.27
CA GLY A 26 0.08 -1.34 13.76
C GLY A 26 1.06 -1.85 12.69
N ASN A 27 0.75 -1.67 11.40
CA ASN A 27 1.57 -2.15 10.29
C ASN A 27 2.27 -1.00 9.56
N THR A 28 3.38 -1.34 8.90
CA THR A 28 4.14 -0.39 8.07
C THR A 28 4.45 -0.99 6.70
N LEU A 29 4.73 -0.12 5.73
CA LEU A 29 5.13 -0.49 4.37
C LEU A 29 6.35 0.32 3.96
N SER A 30 7.37 -0.34 3.41
CA SER A 30 8.62 0.31 3.01
C SER A 30 8.75 0.40 1.49
N PHE A 31 9.13 1.58 1.01
CA PHE A 31 9.51 1.85 -0.37
C PHE A 31 11.02 2.05 -0.44
N ASP A 32 11.72 1.10 -1.05
CA ASP A 32 13.20 1.01 -1.09
C ASP A 32 13.81 1.54 -2.40
N LYS A 33 12.99 1.85 -3.41
CA LYS A 33 13.46 2.22 -4.76
C LYS A 33 13.94 3.67 -4.90
N SER A 34 13.83 4.48 -3.84
CA SER A 34 14.31 5.87 -3.88
C SER A 34 15.81 5.96 -3.64
N LYS A 35 16.51 6.68 -4.51
CA LYS A 35 17.93 7.03 -4.33
C LYS A 35 18.20 7.91 -3.10
N MET A 36 17.16 8.54 -2.54
CA MET A 36 17.28 9.42 -1.37
C MET A 36 17.19 8.70 -0.03
N GLY A 37 16.92 7.39 -0.04
CA GLY A 37 16.66 6.58 1.15
C GLY A 37 15.26 6.00 1.16
N ALA A 38 15.08 4.94 1.96
CA ALA A 38 13.81 4.24 2.07
C ALA A 38 12.73 5.16 2.67
N VAL A 39 11.49 4.94 2.24
CA VAL A 39 10.32 5.65 2.78
C VAL A 39 9.43 4.64 3.47
N THR A 40 9.14 4.88 4.75
CA THR A 40 8.20 4.06 5.50
C THR A 40 6.85 4.74 5.57
N PHE A 41 5.81 4.09 5.05
CA PHE A 41 4.43 4.42 5.29
C PHE A 41 3.96 3.74 6.57
N ASP A 42 3.44 4.54 7.50
CA ASP A 42 2.95 4.09 8.81
C ASP A 42 1.41 4.04 8.80
N GLY A 43 0.87 2.82 8.88
CA GLY A 43 -0.57 2.60 8.85
C GLY A 43 -1.29 3.15 10.09
N THR A 44 -0.64 3.21 11.25
CA THR A 44 -1.21 3.82 12.47
C THR A 44 -1.45 5.30 12.26
N ARG A 45 -0.39 6.04 11.88
CA ARG A 45 -0.47 7.50 11.72
C ARG A 45 -1.47 7.91 10.65
N HIS A 46 -1.52 7.19 9.53
CA HIS A 46 -2.41 7.55 8.43
C HIS A 46 -3.87 7.16 8.71
N ASN A 47 -4.13 6.05 9.42
CA ASN A 47 -5.50 5.71 9.80
C ASN A 47 -6.07 6.66 10.86
N GLU A 48 -5.24 7.20 11.77
CA GLU A 48 -5.69 8.18 12.77
C GLU A 48 -6.11 9.53 12.16
N ILE A 49 -5.56 9.89 11.00
CA ILE A 49 -5.86 11.14 10.28
C ILE A 49 -6.94 10.95 9.21
N ALA A 50 -7.22 9.69 8.81
CA ALA A 50 -8.22 9.38 7.81
C ALA A 50 -9.63 9.58 8.37
N THR A 51 -10.41 10.44 7.73
CA THR A 51 -11.81 10.71 8.08
C THR A 51 -12.78 9.76 7.37
N LYS A 52 -12.39 9.20 6.22
CA LYS A 52 -13.21 8.22 5.46
C LYS A 52 -12.68 6.79 5.58
N GLY A 53 -11.82 6.53 6.57
CA GLY A 53 -11.19 5.23 6.81
C GLY A 53 -10.46 4.69 5.58
N CYS A 54 -10.53 3.39 5.34
CA CYS A 54 -9.80 2.70 4.26
C CYS A 54 -10.08 3.29 2.87
N ARG A 55 -11.31 3.73 2.62
CA ARG A 55 -11.77 4.26 1.32
C ARG A 55 -11.19 5.64 0.99
N GLU A 56 -10.65 6.33 1.99
CA GLU A 56 -9.99 7.62 1.75
C GLU A 56 -8.74 7.45 0.88
N CYS A 57 -7.99 6.38 1.13
CA CYS A 57 -6.77 6.06 0.39
C CYS A 57 -7.05 5.07 -0.74
N HIS A 58 -7.88 4.06 -0.48
CA HIS A 58 -8.18 3.00 -1.44
C HIS A 58 -9.40 3.37 -2.28
N ASN A 59 -9.13 4.11 -3.34
CA ASN A 59 -10.08 4.57 -4.33
C ASN A 59 -9.43 4.57 -5.73
N PRO A 60 -10.22 4.74 -6.81
CA PRO A 60 -9.71 4.72 -8.19
C PRO A 60 -8.57 5.70 -8.48
N ASP A 61 -8.52 6.84 -7.79
CA ASP A 61 -7.64 7.96 -8.10
C ASP A 61 -6.29 7.91 -7.37
N LEU A 62 -6.25 7.31 -6.17
CA LEU A 62 -5.06 7.23 -5.32
C LEU A 62 -4.44 5.84 -5.34
N PHE A 63 -5.16 4.85 -4.81
CA PHE A 63 -4.69 3.46 -4.69
C PHE A 63 -5.81 2.47 -5.03
N PRO A 64 -6.09 2.23 -6.32
CA PRO A 64 -7.21 1.40 -6.79
C PRO A 64 -7.08 -0.07 -6.38
N LYS A 65 -5.87 -0.53 -6.09
CA LYS A 65 -5.59 -1.90 -5.66
C LYS A 65 -4.80 -1.87 -4.36
N MET A 66 -5.24 -2.66 -3.38
CA MET A 66 -4.53 -2.90 -2.13
C MET A 66 -3.36 -3.88 -2.36
N LYS A 67 -2.46 -3.55 -3.28
CA LYS A 67 -1.30 -4.37 -3.63
C LYS A 67 -0.12 -3.49 -3.98
N GLN A 68 0.99 -3.67 -3.26
CA GLN A 68 2.23 -2.93 -3.53
C GLN A 68 2.70 -3.16 -4.97
N GLY A 69 3.24 -2.11 -5.59
CA GLY A 69 3.76 -2.15 -6.97
C GLY A 69 2.70 -2.02 -8.07
N THR A 70 1.40 -1.96 -7.73
CA THR A 70 0.34 -1.74 -8.73
C THR A 70 0.18 -0.28 -9.14
N VAL A 71 0.67 0.64 -8.31
CA VAL A 71 0.66 2.08 -8.56
C VAL A 71 2.10 2.56 -8.56
N ALA A 72 2.53 3.19 -9.66
CA ALA A 72 3.82 3.83 -9.73
C ALA A 72 3.79 5.16 -8.94
N ILE A 73 4.53 5.20 -7.84
CA ILE A 73 4.69 6.40 -7.02
C ILE A 73 5.97 7.09 -7.46
N ALA A 74 5.83 8.30 -7.99
CA ALA A 74 6.94 9.14 -8.42
C ALA A 74 6.78 10.55 -7.84
N MET A 75 7.89 11.21 -7.52
CA MET A 75 7.83 12.56 -6.95
C MET A 75 7.12 13.56 -7.86
N ALA A 76 7.20 13.41 -9.18
CA ALA A 76 6.44 14.23 -10.13
C ALA A 76 4.92 14.11 -9.91
N ASN A 77 4.41 12.89 -9.69
CA ASN A 77 3.00 12.65 -9.40
C ASN A 77 2.61 13.21 -8.02
N ILE A 78 3.47 13.06 -7.02
CA ILE A 78 3.27 13.62 -5.68
C ILE A 78 3.19 15.15 -5.75
N TYR A 79 4.08 15.81 -6.49
CA TYR A 79 4.04 17.26 -6.67
C TYR A 79 2.82 17.72 -7.47
N ALA A 80 2.27 16.86 -8.33
CA ALA A 80 1.02 17.08 -9.03
C ALA A 80 -0.23 16.74 -8.17
N GLY A 81 -0.07 16.50 -6.87
CA GLY A 81 -1.19 16.26 -5.95
C GLY A 81 -1.76 14.84 -5.97
N LYS A 82 -1.08 13.87 -6.58
CA LYS A 82 -1.51 12.46 -6.61
C LYS A 82 -0.89 11.68 -5.46
N GLN A 83 -1.51 10.54 -5.11
CA GLN A 83 -1.00 9.59 -4.11
C GLN A 83 -0.66 10.31 -2.78
N CYS A 84 0.59 10.26 -2.33
CA CYS A 84 1.03 10.93 -1.11
C CYS A 84 0.76 12.44 -1.16
N GLY A 85 0.88 13.05 -2.35
CA GLY A 85 0.68 14.47 -2.59
C GLY A 85 -0.75 14.94 -2.43
N PHE A 86 -1.73 14.03 -2.46
CA PHE A 86 -3.14 14.37 -2.24
C PHE A 86 -3.35 15.02 -0.88
N CYS A 87 -2.66 14.52 0.15
CA CYS A 87 -2.67 15.10 1.49
C CYS A 87 -1.40 15.93 1.77
N HIS A 88 -0.23 15.47 1.32
CA HIS A 88 1.06 16.16 1.55
C HIS A 88 1.29 17.34 0.58
N ASN A 89 0.31 18.26 0.56
CA ASN A 89 0.26 19.43 -0.32
C ASN A 89 0.53 20.75 0.41
N GLY A 90 0.72 20.74 1.73
CA GLY A 90 0.92 21.93 2.55
C GLY A 90 -0.36 22.48 3.18
N GLY A 91 -1.53 22.01 2.74
CA GLY A 91 -2.81 22.32 3.37
C GLY A 91 -3.22 21.26 4.38
N ARG A 92 -3.46 20.02 3.91
CA ARG A 92 -3.96 18.93 4.77
C ARG A 92 -2.86 18.29 5.62
N ALA A 93 -1.68 18.14 5.05
CA ALA A 93 -0.47 17.69 5.73
C ALA A 93 0.71 18.51 5.21
N PHE A 94 1.88 18.36 5.82
CA PHE A 94 3.09 19.05 5.36
C PHE A 94 3.32 18.84 3.87
N ALA A 95 3.76 19.89 3.17
CA ALA A 95 4.04 19.82 1.73
C ALA A 95 5.20 18.85 1.46
N ALA A 96 5.05 17.93 0.51
CA ALA A 96 6.13 17.03 0.12
C ALA A 96 7.34 17.79 -0.45
N LYS A 97 7.09 18.90 -1.16
CA LYS A 97 8.13 19.78 -1.70
C LYS A 97 8.89 20.45 -0.55
N GLY A 98 10.21 20.39 -0.59
CA GLY A 98 11.09 20.97 0.43
C GLY A 98 11.22 20.15 1.72
N ASN A 99 10.41 19.12 1.94
CA ASN A 99 10.39 18.32 3.17
C ASN A 99 10.93 16.89 2.98
N CYS A 100 11.92 16.71 2.10
CA CYS A 100 12.39 15.39 1.65
C CYS A 100 12.74 14.43 2.80
N LYS A 101 13.44 14.95 3.83
CA LYS A 101 13.90 14.18 5.00
C LYS A 101 12.78 13.68 5.93
N ARG A 102 11.55 14.17 5.76
CA ARG A 102 10.40 13.68 6.53
C ARG A 102 9.99 12.28 6.09
N CYS A 103 10.16 11.97 4.81
CA CYS A 103 9.81 10.67 4.23
C CYS A 103 11.04 9.82 3.93
N HIS A 104 12.06 10.39 3.28
CA HIS A 104 13.26 9.67 2.88
C HIS A 104 14.24 9.60 4.04
N LYS A 105 14.30 8.44 4.69
CA LYS A 105 15.26 8.14 5.75
C LYS A 105 16.46 7.39 5.15
N ARG A 106 17.66 7.82 5.53
CA ARG A 106 18.91 7.15 5.20
C ARG A 106 19.38 6.38 6.43
#